data_AF-A0A7C7CX08-F1
#
_entry.id   AF-A0A7C7CX08-F1
#
_cell.length_a   1.000
_cell.length_b   1.000
_cell.length_c   1.000
_cell.angle_alpha   90.00
_cell.angle_beta   90.00
_cell.angle_gamma   90.00
#
_symmetry.space_group_name_H-M   'P 1'
#
loop_
_entity.id
_entity.type
_entity.pdbx_description
1 polymer ?
#
loop_
_entity_poly.entity_id
_entity_poly.type
_entity_poly.pdbx_seq_one_letter_code
_entity_poly.pdbx_strand_id
1 'polypeptide(L)'
;MIKSILVAVSENGVIGKDNNLVWHLPVDLKFFKEKTSGHHIIMGRKTHESVGRPLPNRVNIVISRSADYTADGCIVVQSLKEAIDTVVDDSEAFICGGAEIYKQALDVADRMYLTRVH
;
A
#
# COMPACT_ATOMS: atom_id res chain seq x y z
N MET A 1 4.70 8.50 14.43
CA MET A 1 4.63 8.28 12.97
C MET A 1 3.21 8.50 12.49
N ILE A 2 3.06 9.14 11.35
CA ILE A 2 1.78 9.37 10.67
C ILE A 2 1.43 8.13 9.84
N LYS A 3 0.19 7.63 9.90
CA LYS A 3 -0.32 6.57 9.02
C LYS A 3 -1.12 7.19 7.90
N SER A 4 -0.64 7.03 6.68
CA SER A 4 -1.20 7.67 5.50
C SER A 4 -1.77 6.66 4.52
N ILE A 5 -3.05 6.77 4.18
CA ILE A 5 -3.61 6.06 3.03
C ILE A 5 -3.20 6.79 1.77
N LEU A 6 -2.69 6.08 0.77
CA LEU A 6 -2.35 6.64 -0.55
C LEU A 6 -3.05 5.83 -1.63
N VAL A 7 -4.05 6.43 -2.28
CA VAL A 7 -4.98 5.71 -3.16
C VAL A 7 -5.42 6.56 -4.36
N ALA A 8 -5.53 5.93 -5.52
CA ALA A 8 -6.22 6.47 -6.69
C ALA A 8 -7.61 5.82 -6.83
N VAL A 9 -8.64 6.65 -6.99
CA VAL A 9 -10.05 6.21 -6.98
C VAL A 9 -10.81 6.93 -8.09
N SER A 10 -11.58 6.19 -8.89
CA SER A 10 -12.50 6.77 -9.86
C SER A 10 -13.73 7.39 -9.18
N GLU A 11 -14.55 8.11 -9.93
CA GLU A 11 -15.80 8.71 -9.41
C GLU A 11 -16.76 7.71 -8.77
N ASN A 12 -16.82 6.48 -9.30
CA ASN A 12 -17.66 5.39 -8.79
C ASN A 12 -16.96 4.51 -7.73
N GLY A 13 -15.84 4.94 -7.16
CA GLY A 13 -15.16 4.24 -6.07
C GLY A 13 -14.29 3.06 -6.50
N VAL A 14 -14.10 2.84 -7.81
CA VAL A 14 -13.23 1.77 -8.31
C VAL A 14 -11.77 2.16 -8.05
N ILE A 15 -10.97 1.18 -7.63
CA ILE A 15 -9.52 1.32 -7.40
C ILE A 15 -8.68 0.31 -8.19
N GLY A 16 -9.33 -0.65 -8.84
CA GLY A 16 -8.70 -1.78 -9.51
C GLY A 16 -9.73 -2.76 -10.05
N LYS A 17 -9.33 -3.58 -11.01
CA LYS A 17 -10.11 -4.66 -11.60
C LYS A 17 -9.19 -5.84 -11.89
N ASP A 18 -9.63 -7.06 -11.61
CA ASP A 18 -8.88 -8.30 -11.90
C ASP A 18 -7.43 -8.27 -11.35
N ASN A 19 -7.25 -7.79 -10.12
CA ASN A 19 -5.95 -7.54 -9.46
C ASN A 19 -5.00 -6.64 -10.27
N ASN A 20 -5.52 -5.74 -11.09
CA ASN A 20 -4.72 -4.76 -11.84
C ASN A 20 -5.29 -3.35 -11.64
N LEU A 21 -4.45 -2.35 -11.86
CA LEU A 21 -4.92 -0.97 -12.01
C LEU A 21 -5.75 -0.89 -13.31
N VAL A 22 -6.92 -0.26 -13.22
CA VAL A 22 -7.83 -0.11 -14.39
C VAL A 22 -7.28 0.88 -15.41
N TRP A 23 -6.36 1.73 -14.98
CA TRP A 23 -5.80 2.81 -15.76
C TRP A 23 -4.29 2.88 -15.63
N HIS A 24 -3.65 3.44 -16.65
CA HIS A 24 -2.24 3.79 -16.63
C HIS A 24 -2.12 5.30 -16.51
N LEU A 25 -1.90 5.81 -15.29
CA LEU A 25 -1.67 7.23 -15.00
C LEU A 25 -0.22 7.46 -14.57
N PRO A 26 0.70 7.80 -15.49
CA PRO A 26 2.11 8.04 -15.17
C PRO A 26 2.32 9.13 -14.11
N VAL A 27 1.47 10.17 -14.10
CA VAL A 27 1.55 11.27 -13.13
C VAL A 27 1.23 10.78 -11.72
N ASP A 28 0.21 9.93 -11.57
CA ASP A 28 -0.15 9.33 -10.29
C ASP A 28 0.94 8.36 -9.80
N LEU A 29 1.51 7.55 -10.70
CA LEU A 29 2.64 6.68 -10.38
C LEU A 29 3.88 7.47 -9.94
N LYS A 30 4.14 8.63 -10.57
CA LYS A 30 5.22 9.54 -10.18
C LYS A 30 4.97 10.12 -8.78
N PHE A 31 3.76 10.63 -8.54
CA PHE A 31 3.36 11.13 -7.23
C PHE A 31 3.46 10.06 -6.14
N PHE A 32 2.99 8.84 -6.44
CA PHE A 32 3.11 7.69 -5.54
C PHE A 32 4.58 7.41 -5.18
N LYS A 33 5.46 7.38 -6.19
CA LYS A 33 6.90 7.19 -5.99
C LYS A 33 7.51 8.30 -5.14
N GLU A 34 7.19 9.56 -5.44
CA GLU A 34 7.72 10.72 -4.71
C GLU A 34 7.29 10.71 -3.24
N LYS A 35 6.03 10.36 -2.96
CA LYS A 35 5.52 10.31 -1.58
C LYS A 35 6.07 9.14 -0.78
N THR A 36 6.22 7.98 -1.41
CA THR A 36 6.58 6.75 -0.69
C THR A 36 8.07 6.49 -0.62
N SER A 37 8.91 7.14 -1.44
CA SER A 37 10.36 6.88 -1.45
C SER A 37 11.00 7.21 -0.11
N GLY A 38 11.83 6.30 0.40
CA GLY A 38 12.46 6.41 1.72
C GLY A 38 11.58 5.97 2.89
N HIS A 39 10.32 5.60 2.62
CA HIS A 39 9.35 5.24 3.64
C HIS A 39 8.97 3.75 3.60
N HIS A 40 8.29 3.32 4.66
CA HIS A 40 7.62 2.02 4.73
C HIS A 40 6.31 2.08 3.97
N ILE A 41 6.09 1.06 3.13
CA ILE A 41 4.84 0.86 2.42
C ILE A 41 4.20 -0.44 2.88
N ILE A 42 2.90 -0.37 3.18
CA ILE A 42 2.10 -1.48 3.68
C ILE A 42 1.08 -1.83 2.62
N MET A 43 1.08 -3.08 2.18
CA MET A 43 0.12 -3.56 1.20
C MET A 43 -0.32 -4.99 1.47
N GLY A 44 -1.47 -5.38 0.92
CA GLY A 44 -1.94 -6.76 0.97
C GLY A 44 -1.24 -7.64 -0.07
N ARG A 45 -1.21 -8.94 0.18
CA ARG A 45 -0.63 -9.97 -0.70
C ARG A 45 -1.00 -9.80 -2.18
N LYS A 46 -2.28 -9.64 -2.50
CA LYS A 46 -2.76 -9.48 -3.89
C LYS A 46 -2.24 -8.21 -4.58
N THR A 47 -2.05 -7.14 -3.82
CA THR A 47 -1.47 -5.89 -4.35
C THR A 47 0.02 -6.09 -4.64
N HIS A 48 0.75 -6.74 -3.74
CA HIS A 48 2.15 -7.10 -3.99
C HIS A 48 2.29 -8.02 -5.23
N GLU A 49 1.45 -9.06 -5.34
CA GLU A 49 1.42 -9.97 -6.50
C GLU A 49 1.12 -9.24 -7.82
N SER A 50 0.21 -8.25 -7.79
CA SER A 50 -0.09 -7.37 -8.93
C SER A 50 1.11 -6.52 -9.36
N VAL A 51 1.84 -5.95 -8.40
CA VAL A 51 3.06 -5.18 -8.67
C VAL A 51 4.20 -6.09 -9.16
N GLY A 52 4.26 -7.32 -8.66
CA GLY A 52 5.16 -8.39 -9.10
C GLY A 52 6.59 -8.30 -8.56
N ARG A 53 6.94 -7.24 -7.82
CA ARG A 53 8.28 -7.06 -7.22
C ARG A 53 8.25 -6.07 -6.06
N PRO A 54 9.22 -6.15 -5.12
CA PRO A 54 9.42 -5.09 -4.14
C PRO A 54 9.73 -3.77 -4.85
N LEU A 55 9.11 -2.70 -4.36
CA LEU A 55 9.31 -1.37 -4.87
C LEU A 55 10.63 -0.80 -4.33
N PRO A 56 11.56 -0.33 -5.20
CA PRO A 56 12.89 0.08 -4.76
C PRO A 56 12.84 1.35 -3.89
N ASN A 57 13.87 1.53 -3.06
CA ASN A 57 14.02 2.63 -2.11
C ASN A 57 12.88 2.74 -1.08
N ARG A 58 12.22 1.61 -0.78
CA ARG A 58 11.10 1.51 0.15
C ARG A 58 11.24 0.24 0.96
N VAL A 59 10.82 0.28 2.22
CA VAL A 59 10.64 -0.94 3.00
C VAL A 59 9.26 -1.49 2.68
N ASN A 60 9.21 -2.65 2.03
CA ASN A 60 7.98 -3.25 1.55
C ASN A 60 7.43 -4.20 2.62
N ILE A 61 6.26 -3.88 3.18
CA ILE A 61 5.56 -4.71 4.16
C ILE A 61 4.32 -5.32 3.48
N VAL A 62 4.25 -6.64 3.45
CA VAL A 62 3.18 -7.40 2.80
C VAL A 62 2.36 -8.14 3.85
N ILE A 63 1.06 -7.85 3.90
CA ILE A 63 0.11 -8.52 4.79
C ILE A 63 -0.44 -9.77 4.09
N SER A 64 -0.22 -10.93 4.70
CA SER A 64 -0.75 -12.21 4.26
C SER A 64 -1.14 -13.08 5.45
N ARG A 65 -2.32 -13.73 5.38
CA ARG A 65 -2.76 -14.72 6.39
C ARG A 65 -2.19 -16.11 6.13
N SER A 66 -1.58 -16.33 4.98
CA SER A 66 -0.93 -17.59 4.62
C SER A 66 0.41 -17.69 5.36
N ALA A 67 0.52 -18.63 6.30
CA ALA A 67 1.71 -18.79 7.14
C ALA A 67 2.97 -19.20 6.35
N ASP A 68 2.78 -19.78 5.17
CA ASP A 68 3.82 -20.23 4.24
C ASP A 68 4.16 -19.19 3.16
N TYR A 69 3.45 -18.04 3.12
CA TYR A 69 3.70 -17.02 2.12
C TYR A 69 5.01 -16.30 2.39
N THR A 70 5.85 -16.23 1.37
CA THR A 70 7.10 -15.49 1.37
C THR A 70 7.12 -14.51 0.20
N ALA A 71 7.77 -13.36 0.39
CA ALA A 71 7.98 -12.37 -0.63
C ALA A 71 9.41 -11.86 -0.49
N ASP A 72 10.26 -12.19 -1.45
CA ASP A 72 11.68 -11.82 -1.41
C ASP A 72 11.85 -10.29 -1.39
N GLY A 73 12.78 -9.81 -0.57
CA GLY A 73 12.98 -8.38 -0.33
C GLY A 73 11.83 -7.65 0.36
N CYS A 74 10.85 -8.38 0.92
CA CYS A 74 9.73 -7.82 1.67
C CYS A 74 9.67 -8.37 3.10
N ILE A 75 9.09 -7.59 4.02
CA ILE A 75 8.70 -8.06 5.34
C ILE A 75 7.27 -8.60 5.23
N VAL A 76 7.06 -9.86 5.59
CA VAL A 76 5.72 -10.47 5.57
C VAL A 76 5.18 -10.53 6.99
N VAL A 77 3.94 -10.05 7.17
CA VAL A 77 3.22 -10.00 8.46
C VAL A 77 1.79 -10.48 8.29
N GLN A 78 1.09 -10.79 9.38
CA GLN A 78 -0.24 -11.42 9.33
C GLN A 78 -1.40 -10.45 9.56
N SER A 79 -1.13 -9.22 9.99
CA SER A 79 -2.17 -8.23 10.26
C SER A 79 -1.73 -6.79 9.99
N LEU A 80 -2.70 -5.88 9.84
CA LEU A 80 -2.42 -4.44 9.73
C LEU A 80 -1.74 -3.90 10.99
N LYS A 81 -2.14 -4.38 12.17
CA LYS A 81 -1.52 -3.98 13.44
C LYS A 81 -0.02 -4.34 13.45
N GLU A 82 0.29 -5.59 13.13
CA GLU A 82 1.68 -6.06 13.06
C GLU A 82 2.48 -5.31 11.99
N ALA A 83 1.86 -4.99 10.85
CA ALA A 83 2.48 -4.17 9.82
C ALA A 83 2.87 -2.78 10.34
N ILE A 84 1.99 -2.13 11.12
CA ILE A 84 2.25 -0.83 11.73
C ILE A 84 3.34 -0.95 12.81
N ASP A 85 3.27 -1.98 13.66
CA ASP A 85 4.25 -2.21 14.74
C ASP A 85 5.66 -2.52 14.19
N THR A 86 5.75 -3.05 12.95
CA THR A 86 7.00 -3.33 12.24
C THR A 86 7.70 -2.06 11.74
N VAL A 87 6.99 -0.94 11.64
CA VAL A 87 7.58 0.29 11.11
C VAL A 87 8.50 0.92 12.17
N VAL A 88 9.78 1.08 11.82
CA VAL A 88 10.81 1.62 12.72
C VAL A 88 11.50 2.81 12.04
N ASP A 89 11.86 3.83 12.83
CA ASP A 89 12.60 5.03 12.37
C ASP A 89 11.97 5.77 11.17
N ASP A 90 10.66 5.67 11.03
CA ASP A 90 9.90 6.36 9.98
C ASP A 90 8.95 7.40 10.55
N SER A 91 8.93 8.58 9.94
CA SER A 91 8.00 9.65 10.30
C SER A 91 6.60 9.42 9.74
N GLU A 92 6.47 8.71 8.61
CA GLU A 92 5.21 8.50 7.90
C GLU A 92 5.22 7.15 7.16
N ALA A 93 4.24 6.28 7.48
CA ALA A 93 4.04 5.01 6.79
C ALA A 93 2.87 5.09 5.82
N PHE A 94 3.02 4.47 4.66
CA PHE A 94 2.02 4.54 3.58
C PHE A 94 1.28 3.23 3.42
N ILE A 95 -0.03 3.27 3.55
CA ILE A 95 -0.93 2.15 3.31
C ILE A 95 -1.39 2.26 1.85
N CYS A 96 -0.97 1.30 1.03
CA CYS A 96 -1.08 1.32 -0.43
C CYS A 96 -2.07 0.25 -0.95
N GLY A 97 -2.96 -0.22 -0.08
CA GLY A 97 -4.08 -1.09 -0.43
C GLY A 97 -3.77 -2.58 -0.39
N GLY A 98 -4.60 -3.45 -0.96
CA GLY A 98 -5.84 -3.16 -1.70
C GLY A 98 -7.06 -2.88 -0.80
N ALA A 99 -8.26 -3.05 -1.37
CA ALA A 99 -9.54 -2.69 -0.74
C ALA A 99 -9.69 -3.17 0.72
N GLU A 100 -9.32 -4.41 1.01
CA GLU A 100 -9.41 -4.98 2.36
C GLU A 100 -8.46 -4.30 3.35
N ILE A 101 -7.24 -3.97 2.91
CA ILE A 101 -6.27 -3.24 3.74
C ILE A 101 -6.74 -1.80 3.95
N TYR A 102 -7.24 -1.14 2.90
CA TYR A 102 -7.83 0.20 3.05
C TYR A 102 -8.99 0.20 4.03
N LYS A 103 -9.90 -0.78 3.94
CA LYS A 103 -11.04 -0.89 4.85
C LYS A 103 -10.61 -0.95 6.31
N GLN A 104 -9.59 -1.75 6.62
CA GLN A 104 -9.02 -1.83 7.98
C GLN A 104 -8.26 -0.55 8.38
N ALA A 105 -7.61 0.10 7.42
CA ALA A 105 -6.84 1.30 7.64
C ALA A 105 -7.67 2.55 7.91
N LEU A 106 -8.91 2.60 7.40
CA LEU A 106 -9.81 3.75 7.60
C LEU A 106 -10.04 4.08 9.08
N ASP A 107 -10.02 3.08 9.97
CA ASP A 107 -10.25 3.28 11.40
C ASP A 107 -9.01 3.82 12.15
N VAL A 108 -7.82 3.75 11.55
CA VAL A 108 -6.54 4.02 12.24
C VAL A 108 -5.63 5.02 11.52
N ALA A 109 -5.94 5.38 10.28
CA ALA A 109 -5.17 6.31 9.47
C ALA A 109 -5.33 7.76 9.96
N ASP A 110 -4.25 8.53 9.93
CA ASP A 110 -4.25 9.94 10.31
C ASP A 110 -4.44 10.85 9.09
N ARG A 111 -4.10 10.36 7.88
CA ARG A 111 -4.12 11.13 6.63
C ARG A 111 -4.52 10.26 5.44
N MET A 112 -5.11 10.89 4.42
CA MET A 112 -5.39 10.28 3.13
C MET A 112 -4.91 11.17 1.99
N TYR A 113 -4.06 10.62 1.12
CA TYR A 113 -3.72 11.18 -0.18
C TYR A 113 -4.58 10.49 -1.23
N LEU A 114 -5.47 11.25 -1.85
CA LEU A 114 -6.49 10.75 -2.76
C LEU A 114 -6.29 11.35 -4.15
N THR A 115 -5.97 10.51 -5.14
CA THR A 115 -6.06 10.88 -6.55
C THR A 115 -7.46 10.54 -7.05
N ARG A 116 -8.23 11.56 -7.48
CA ARG A 116 -9.53 11.37 -8.13
C ARG A 116 -9.32 11.20 -9.64
N VAL A 117 -9.81 10.09 -10.20
CA VAL A 117 -9.74 9.78 -11.64
C VAL A 117 -11.10 10.06 -12.28
N HIS A 118 -11.08 10.82 -13.39
CA HIS A 118 -12.24 11.25 -14.18
C HIS A 118 -12.19 10.62 -15.58
#